data_AF-A0A0M0KBY0-F1
#
_entry.id   AF-A0A0M0KBY0-F1
#
_cell.length_a   1.000
_cell.length_b   1.000
_cell.length_c   1.000
_cell.angle_alpha   90.00
_cell.angle_beta   90.00
_cell.angle_gamma   90.00
#
_symmetry.space_group_name_H-M   'P 1'
#
loop_
_entity.id
_entity.type
_entity.pdbx_description
1 polymer ?
#
loop_
_entity_poly.entity_id
_entity_poly.type
_entity_poly.pdbx_seq_one_letter_code
_entity_poly.pdbx_strand_id
1 'polypeptide(L)'
;MKPVIQFVGGHNIALKIPKFKYEETVRFYQDILRLPYLGQEQGSYKFQLGPSTLWLDCMDNYSQQDVWLEVQTDDLEVASNHLNECGVDRRDEVEIHEGAAGYWISDPCGTILRVNPQREGGLNEDDSFHSLCRFSKK
;
A
#
# COMPACT_ATOMS: atom_id res chain seq x y z
N MET A 1 -16.65 -9.66 27.31
CA MET A 1 -16.42 -8.37 26.62
C MET A 1 -16.02 -8.71 25.19
N LYS A 2 -16.58 -8.05 24.17
CA LYS A 2 -16.07 -8.23 22.79
C LYS A 2 -14.62 -7.72 22.77
N PRO A 3 -13.68 -8.44 22.15
CA PRO A 3 -12.32 -7.92 22.00
C PRO A 3 -12.38 -6.57 21.29
N VAL A 4 -11.58 -5.61 21.76
CA VAL A 4 -11.47 -4.31 21.11
C VAL A 4 -10.67 -4.52 19.83
N ILE A 5 -11.28 -4.21 18.69
CA ILE A 5 -10.61 -4.23 17.39
C ILE A 5 -10.08 -2.83 17.07
N GLN A 6 -8.86 -2.75 16.57
CA GLN A 6 -8.25 -1.50 16.11
C GLN A 6 -7.70 -1.68 14.70
N PHE A 7 -8.04 -0.74 13.82
CA PHE A 7 -7.42 -0.60 12.51
C PHE A 7 -6.64 0.71 12.45
N VAL A 8 -5.45 0.67 11.84
CA VAL A 8 -4.64 1.85 11.56
C VAL A 8 -4.26 1.88 10.07
N GLY A 9 -3.93 3.07 9.55
CA GLY A 9 -3.45 3.20 8.17
C GLY A 9 -2.12 2.50 7.99
N GLY A 10 -1.99 1.73 6.91
CA GLY A 10 -0.74 1.11 6.51
C GLY A 10 0.22 2.08 5.81
N HIS A 11 1.39 1.57 5.45
CA HIS A 11 2.45 2.34 4.79
C HIS A 11 2.56 2.01 3.31
N ASN A 12 1.62 1.26 2.73
CA ASN A 12 1.64 0.94 1.30
C ASN A 12 0.43 1.54 0.58
N ILE A 13 0.71 2.15 -0.57
CA ILE A 13 -0.28 2.59 -1.54
C ILE A 13 0.13 1.98 -2.88
N ALA A 14 -0.77 1.26 -3.55
CA ALA A 14 -0.50 0.69 -4.86
C ALA A 14 -1.40 1.33 -5.92
N LEU A 15 -0.79 1.82 -6.99
CA LEU A 15 -1.49 2.23 -8.19
C LEU A 15 -1.52 1.05 -9.15
N LYS A 16 -2.72 0.54 -9.44
CA LYS A 16 -2.96 -0.44 -10.48
C LYS A 16 -3.19 0.31 -11.78
N ILE A 17 -2.23 0.28 -12.70
CA ILE A 17 -2.20 1.19 -13.86
C ILE A 17 -2.42 0.39 -15.15
N PRO A 18 -3.38 0.77 -16.01
CA PRO A 18 -3.52 0.20 -17.33
C PRO A 18 -2.22 0.25 -18.13
N LYS A 19 -1.86 -0.87 -18.77
CA LYS A 19 -0.61 -0.99 -19.56
C LYS A 19 -0.37 0.18 -20.51
N PHE A 20 -1.41 0.67 -21.18
CA PHE A 20 -1.30 1.77 -22.15
C PHE A 20 -0.93 3.13 -21.54
N LYS A 21 -1.01 3.27 -20.21
CA LYS A 21 -0.61 4.45 -19.44
C LYS A 21 0.56 4.21 -18.49
N TYR A 22 1.07 2.98 -18.41
CA TYR A 22 2.06 2.61 -17.42
C TYR A 22 3.35 3.43 -17.53
N GLU A 23 3.99 3.43 -18.71
CA GLU A 23 5.26 4.13 -18.92
C GLU A 23 5.15 5.65 -18.72
N GLU A 24 4.03 6.25 -19.15
CA GLU A 24 3.76 7.67 -18.92
C GLU A 24 3.64 7.98 -17.43
N THR A 25 3.01 7.08 -16.67
CA THR A 25 2.80 7.22 -15.22
C THR A 25 4.12 7.03 -14.45
N VAL A 26 4.95 6.04 -14.80
CA VAL A 26 6.28 5.84 -14.22
C VAL A 26 7.13 7.09 -14.44
N ARG A 27 7.18 7.60 -15.69
CA ARG A 27 7.89 8.84 -16.03
C ARG A 27 7.39 10.03 -15.20
N PHE A 28 6.10 10.13 -14.95
CA PHE A 28 5.55 11.22 -14.12
C PHE A 28 6.11 11.19 -12.70
N TYR A 29 6.06 10.04 -12.02
CA TYR A 29 6.56 9.94 -10.64
C TYR A 29 8.08 10.03 -10.57
N GLN A 30 8.79 9.45 -11.53
CA GLN A 30 10.25 9.37 -11.52
C GLN A 30 10.94 10.63 -12.04
N ASP A 31 10.53 11.17 -13.18
CA ASP A 31 11.29 12.21 -13.87
C ASP A 31 10.72 13.61 -13.64
N ILE A 32 9.40 13.70 -13.48
CA ILE A 32 8.68 14.97 -13.30
C ILE A 32 8.58 15.32 -11.82
N LEU A 33 7.97 14.45 -11.00
CA LEU A 33 7.87 14.66 -9.55
C LEU A 33 9.19 14.35 -8.84
N ARG A 34 10.00 13.44 -9.39
CA ARG A 34 11.30 13.04 -8.83
C ARG A 34 11.19 12.53 -7.40
N LEU A 35 10.19 11.67 -7.17
CA LEU A 35 10.09 10.97 -5.89
C LEU A 35 11.32 10.09 -5.67
N PRO A 36 11.78 9.92 -4.41
CA PRO A 36 12.89 9.01 -4.11
C PRO A 36 12.56 7.59 -4.59
N TYR A 37 13.39 7.05 -5.48
CA TYR A 37 13.21 5.70 -6.01
C TYR A 37 13.71 4.67 -5.00
N LEU A 38 12.85 3.70 -4.67
CA LEU A 38 13.11 2.65 -3.67
C LEU A 38 13.47 1.30 -4.32
N GLY A 39 13.50 1.23 -5.66
CA GLY A 39 13.76 0.01 -6.40
C GLY A 39 12.53 -0.57 -7.08
N GLN A 40 12.70 -1.73 -7.70
CA GLN A 40 11.64 -2.49 -8.36
C GLN A 40 11.54 -3.85 -7.71
N GLU A 41 10.32 -4.36 -7.53
CA GLU A 41 10.07 -5.67 -6.96
C GLU A 41 8.92 -6.34 -7.71
N GLN A 42 9.12 -7.60 -8.14
CA GLN A 42 8.13 -8.36 -8.92
C GLN A 42 7.57 -7.62 -10.15
N GLY A 43 8.37 -6.72 -10.74
CA GLY A 43 7.96 -5.93 -11.90
C GLY A 43 7.35 -4.57 -11.58
N SER A 44 7.04 -4.30 -10.31
CA SER A 44 6.44 -3.03 -9.86
C SER A 44 7.50 -2.04 -9.37
N TYR A 45 7.42 -0.79 -9.84
CA TYR A 45 8.29 0.28 -9.36
C TYR A 45 7.84 0.77 -7.98
N LYS A 46 8.79 1.11 -7.12
CA LYS A 46 8.55 1.63 -5.77
C LYS A 46 9.15 3.01 -5.58
N PHE A 47 8.37 3.92 -5.01
CA PHE A 47 8.80 5.27 -4.68
C PHE A 47 8.44 5.62 -3.24
N GLN A 48 9.24 6.48 -2.60
CA GLN A 48 8.88 7.06 -1.31
C GLN A 48 7.85 8.18 -1.51
N LEU A 49 6.72 8.08 -0.81
CA LEU A 49 5.67 9.10 -0.76
C LEU A 49 5.34 9.44 0.70
N GLY A 50 6.01 10.44 1.26
CA GLY A 50 5.87 10.77 2.68
C GLY A 50 6.28 9.57 3.54
N PRO A 51 5.45 9.09 4.49
CA PRO A 51 5.73 7.88 5.27
C PRO A 51 5.40 6.57 4.52
N SER A 52 4.79 6.65 3.33
CA SER A 52 4.30 5.50 2.59
C SER A 52 5.22 5.12 1.43
N THR A 53 5.21 3.85 1.07
CA THR A 53 5.73 3.34 -0.20
C THR A 53 4.60 3.38 -1.23
N LEU A 54 4.85 4.08 -2.33
CA LEU A 54 4.00 4.08 -3.52
C LEU A 54 4.49 3.01 -4.49
N TRP A 55 3.62 2.06 -4.81
CA TRP A 55 3.85 0.99 -5.77
C TRP A 55 3.15 1.33 -7.09
N LEU A 56 3.84 1.13 -8.21
CA LEU A 56 3.27 1.26 -9.54
C LEU A 56 3.20 -0.13 -10.17
N ASP A 57 1.99 -0.66 -10.28
CA ASP A 57 1.73 -1.99 -10.81
C ASP A 57 1.18 -1.89 -12.24
N CYS A 58 1.84 -2.55 -13.19
CA CYS A 58 1.39 -2.59 -14.58
C CYS A 58 0.31 -3.66 -14.75
N MET A 59 -0.89 -3.24 -15.17
CA MET A 59 -2.03 -4.12 -15.36
C MET A 59 -2.37 -4.27 -16.83
N ASP A 60 -2.19 -5.49 -17.36
CA ASP A 60 -2.42 -5.79 -18.77
C ASP A 60 -3.88 -5.62 -19.21
N ASN A 61 -4.83 -5.95 -18.34
CA ASN A 61 -6.26 -6.07 -18.69
C ASN A 61 -7.14 -4.99 -18.03
N TYR A 62 -6.56 -3.90 -17.54
CA TYR A 62 -7.32 -2.83 -16.89
C TYR A 62 -7.67 -1.74 -17.91
N SER A 63 -8.93 -1.30 -17.91
CA SER A 63 -9.39 -0.17 -18.74
C SER A 63 -9.22 1.18 -18.04
N GLN A 64 -9.15 1.17 -16.71
CA GLN A 64 -8.98 2.33 -15.85
C GLN A 64 -8.00 2.02 -14.72
N GLN A 65 -7.40 3.06 -14.17
CA GLN A 65 -6.55 2.99 -13.00
C GLN A 65 -7.36 2.69 -11.74
N ASP A 66 -6.70 2.07 -10.76
CA ASP A 66 -7.23 1.87 -9.41
C ASP A 66 -6.16 2.20 -8.36
N VAL A 67 -6.60 2.54 -7.15
CA VAL A 67 -5.74 2.82 -6.00
C VAL A 67 -6.07 1.84 -4.90
N TRP A 68 -5.10 1.04 -4.52
CA TRP A 68 -5.23 0.08 -3.43
C TRP A 68 -4.51 0.60 -2.21
N LEU A 69 -5.16 0.46 -1.06
CA LEU A 69 -4.68 0.97 0.22
C LEU A 69 -4.29 -0.19 1.14
N GLU A 70 -3.52 0.13 2.17
CA GLU A 70 -3.22 -0.80 3.25
C GLU A 70 -3.83 -0.29 4.56
N VAL A 71 -4.39 -1.22 5.33
CA VAL A 71 -4.68 -1.04 6.75
C VAL A 71 -4.01 -2.15 7.55
N GLN A 72 -3.72 -1.86 8.81
CA GLN A 72 -3.08 -2.78 9.73
C GLN A 72 -3.93 -2.99 10.98
N THR A 73 -3.78 -4.17 11.60
CA THR A 73 -4.46 -4.58 12.84
C THR A 73 -3.50 -5.40 13.69
N ASP A 74 -3.69 -5.35 15.01
CA ASP A 74 -2.92 -6.16 15.96
C ASP A 74 -3.27 -7.65 15.89
N ASP A 75 -4.51 -7.97 15.48
CA ASP A 75 -5.01 -9.34 15.37
C ASP A 75 -5.86 -9.50 14.11
N LEU A 76 -5.37 -10.33 13.18
CA LEU A 76 -6.00 -10.58 11.89
C LEU A 76 -7.28 -11.42 12.00
N GLU A 77 -7.32 -12.36 12.95
CA GLU A 77 -8.46 -13.26 13.12
C GLU A 77 -9.62 -12.49 13.74
N VAL A 78 -9.36 -11.71 14.80
CA VAL A 78 -10.35 -10.82 15.40
C VAL A 78 -10.85 -9.79 14.40
N ALA A 79 -9.95 -9.20 13.60
CA ALA A 79 -10.33 -8.28 12.52
C ALA A 79 -11.23 -8.94 11.48
N SER A 80 -10.89 -10.15 11.02
CA SER A 80 -11.65 -10.84 9.98
C SER A 80 -13.04 -11.21 10.46
N ASN A 81 -13.16 -11.65 11.71
CA ASN A 81 -14.46 -11.97 12.32
C ASN A 81 -15.31 -10.72 12.48
N HIS A 82 -14.73 -9.61 12.95
CA HIS A 82 -15.43 -8.33 13.07
C HIS A 82 -15.95 -7.83 11.73
N LEU A 83 -15.12 -7.85 10.69
CA LEU A 83 -15.49 -7.41 9.34
C LEU A 83 -16.64 -8.26 8.78
N ASN A 84 -16.58 -9.59 8.94
CA ASN A 84 -17.65 -10.50 8.52
C ASN A 84 -18.96 -10.24 9.31
N GLU A 85 -18.90 -10.07 10.63
CA GLU A 85 -20.07 -9.69 11.46
C GLU A 85 -20.72 -8.38 10.98
N CYS A 86 -19.93 -7.48 10.39
CA CYS A 86 -20.38 -6.20 9.83
C CYS A 86 -20.78 -6.28 8.34
N GLY A 87 -20.75 -7.45 7.71
CA GLY A 87 -21.11 -7.64 6.31
C GLY A 87 -20.04 -7.17 5.32
N VAL A 88 -18.77 -7.13 5.73
CA VAL A 88 -17.63 -6.85 4.85
C VAL A 88 -16.97 -8.18 4.48
N ASP A 89 -17.20 -8.61 3.24
CA ASP A 89 -16.63 -9.86 2.72
C ASP A 89 -15.16 -9.72 2.35
N ARG A 90 -14.43 -10.84 2.46
CA ARG A 90 -13.08 -10.96 1.89
C ARG A 90 -13.15 -10.92 0.37
N ARG A 91 -12.12 -10.34 -0.22
CA ARG A 91 -11.94 -10.12 -1.66
C ARG A 91 -10.63 -10.73 -2.17
N ASP A 92 -10.22 -11.88 -1.62
CA ASP A 92 -8.90 -12.45 -1.92
C ASP A 92 -8.71 -12.86 -3.39
N GLU A 93 -9.80 -12.99 -4.14
CA GLU A 93 -9.76 -13.25 -5.58
C GLU A 93 -9.14 -12.11 -6.40
N VAL A 94 -9.03 -10.90 -5.83
CA VAL A 94 -8.46 -9.74 -6.56
C VAL A 94 -6.96 -9.89 -6.79
N GLU A 95 -6.24 -10.51 -5.85
CA GLU A 95 -4.81 -10.81 -6.00
C GLU A 95 -4.39 -11.92 -5.02
N ILE A 96 -3.93 -13.05 -5.56
CA ILE A 96 -3.42 -14.15 -4.77
C ILE A 96 -1.98 -13.81 -4.34
N HIS A 97 -1.78 -13.65 -3.03
CA HIS A 97 -0.46 -13.45 -2.46
C HIS A 97 -0.08 -14.66 -1.61
N GLU A 98 0.47 -15.70 -2.26
CA GLU A 98 0.81 -16.96 -1.62
C GLU A 98 1.76 -16.75 -0.43
N GLY A 99 1.43 -17.34 0.72
CA GLY A 99 2.26 -17.31 1.92
C GLY A 99 2.19 -16.02 2.75
N ALA A 100 1.43 -15.00 2.36
CA ALA A 100 1.20 -13.84 3.22
C ALA A 100 0.04 -14.06 4.20
N ALA A 101 0.22 -13.54 5.41
CA ALA A 101 -0.80 -13.61 6.47
C ALA A 101 -2.01 -12.70 6.21
N GLY A 102 -1.81 -11.58 5.51
CA GLY A 102 -2.86 -10.59 5.24
C GLY A 102 -3.87 -11.02 4.18
N TYR A 103 -4.96 -10.26 4.08
CA TYR A 103 -6.09 -10.54 3.19
C TYR A 103 -6.67 -9.27 2.57
N TRP A 104 -7.51 -9.43 1.56
CA TRP A 104 -8.10 -8.31 0.83
C TRP A 104 -9.56 -8.10 1.21
N ILE A 105 -9.99 -6.84 1.23
CA ILE A 105 -11.39 -6.41 1.38
C ILE A 105 -11.66 -5.25 0.40
N SER A 106 -12.91 -4.83 0.30
CA SER A 106 -13.28 -3.59 -0.38
C SER A 106 -14.15 -2.71 0.51
N ASP A 107 -13.99 -1.39 0.41
CA ASP A 107 -14.93 -0.45 1.01
C ASP A 107 -16.27 -0.40 0.21
N PRO A 108 -17.30 0.33 0.68
CA PRO A 108 -18.58 0.44 -0.04
C PRO A 108 -18.49 1.10 -1.42
N CYS A 109 -17.43 1.88 -1.70
CA CYS A 109 -17.20 2.51 -3.00
C CYS A 109 -16.43 1.59 -3.97
N GLY A 110 -15.93 0.45 -3.49
CA GLY A 110 -15.18 -0.55 -4.25
C GLY A 110 -13.66 -0.41 -4.17
N THR A 111 -13.13 0.53 -3.38
CA THR A 111 -11.67 0.66 -3.18
C THR A 111 -11.15 -0.58 -2.47
N ILE A 112 -10.10 -1.20 -3.03
CA ILE A 112 -9.47 -2.38 -2.43
C ILE A 112 -8.54 -1.97 -1.30
N LEU A 113 -8.64 -2.69 -0.18
CA LEU A 113 -7.73 -2.55 0.96
C LEU A 113 -7.10 -3.89 1.29
N ARG A 114 -5.78 -3.87 1.50
CA ARG A 114 -5.08 -4.98 2.13
C ARG A 114 -5.13 -4.81 3.64
N VAL A 115 -5.62 -5.82 4.35
CA VAL A 115 -5.50 -5.92 5.81
C VAL A 115 -4.27 -6.75 6.12
N ASN A 116 -3.26 -6.13 6.74
CA ASN A 116 -2.02 -6.76 7.14
C ASN A 116 -1.86 -6.75 8.67
N PRO A 117 -1.01 -7.62 9.25
CA PRO A 117 -0.68 -7.50 10.66
C PRO A 117 0.12 -6.22 10.87
N GLN A 118 -0.10 -5.54 12.00
CA GLN A 118 0.70 -4.39 12.39
C GLN A 118 2.16 -4.83 12.57
N ARG A 119 3.09 -4.11 11.93
CA ARG A 119 4.52 -4.40 12.12
C ARG A 119 4.95 -3.90 13.49
N GLU A 120 5.45 -4.78 14.35
CA GLU A 120 6.16 -4.37 15.56
C GLU A 120 7.40 -3.55 15.17
N GLY A 121 7.45 -2.27 15.57
CA GLY A 121 8.67 -1.43 15.49
C GLY A 121 8.77 -0.38 14.36
N GLY A 122 7.65 0.15 13.84
CA GLY A 122 7.66 1.08 12.69
C GLY A 122 7.60 2.59 12.98
N LEU A 123 7.60 3.04 14.23
CA LEU A 123 7.61 4.47 14.57
C LEU A 123 8.85 4.79 15.43
N ASN A 124 9.98 4.99 14.77
CA ASN A 124 10.99 5.92 15.30
C ASN A 124 10.71 7.27 14.64
N GLU A 125 10.09 8.19 15.38
CA GLU A 125 9.73 9.54 14.94
C GLU A 125 10.93 10.49 14.74
N ASP A 126 12.20 10.04 14.79
CA ASP A 126 13.35 10.97 14.90
C ASP A 126 14.51 10.84 13.89
N ASP A 127 14.52 9.88 12.95
CA ASP A 127 15.67 9.72 12.03
C ASP A 127 15.27 9.86 10.55
N SER A 128 15.29 11.08 9.99
CA SER A 128 15.77 11.35 8.61
C SER A 128 15.52 12.76 8.05
N PHE A 129 14.82 13.67 8.73
CA PHE A 129 14.68 15.05 8.22
C PHE A 129 15.90 15.96 8.46
N HIS A 130 16.90 15.55 9.24
CA HIS A 130 18.08 16.38 9.56
C HIS A 130 19.37 16.05 8.78
N SER A 131 19.41 15.04 7.91
CA SER A 131 20.67 14.66 7.22
C SER A 131 20.80 15.14 5.76
N LEU A 132 19.73 15.61 5.11
CA LEU A 132 19.78 16.01 3.68
C LEU A 132 20.16 17.49 3.42
N CYS A 133 20.43 18.29 4.45
CA CYS A 133 20.89 19.68 4.27
C CYS A 133 22.42 19.87 4.22
N ARG A 134 23.24 18.81 4.06
CA ARG A 134 24.72 18.95 4.08
C ARG A 134 25.48 18.70 2.78
N PHE A 135 24.83 18.39 1.66
CA PHE A 135 25.51 18.32 0.37
C PHE A 135 24.90 19.27 -0.66
N SER A 136 25.01 20.57 -0.38
CA SER A 136 25.11 21.59 -1.41
C SER A 136 26.06 22.67 -0.92
N LYS A 137 27.36 22.44 -1.15
CA LYS A 137 28.42 23.44 -1.25
C LYS A 137 29.73 22.72 -1.60
N LYS A 138 29.92 22.47 -2.89
CA LYS A 138 31.13 22.77 -3.68
C LYS A 138 30.94 22.31 -5.10
#